data_AF-A0AA92WMW7-F1
#
_entry.id   AF-A0AA92WMW7-F1
#
_cell.length_a   1.000
_cell.length_b   1.000
_cell.length_c   1.000
_cell.angle_alpha   90.00
_cell.angle_beta   90.00
_cell.angle_gamma   90.00
#
_symmetry.space_group_name_H-M   'P 1'
#
loop_
_entity.id
_entity.type
_entity.pdbx_description
1 polymer ?
#
loop_
_entity_poly.entity_id
_entity_poly.type
_entity_poly.pdbx_seq_one_letter_code
_entity_poly.pdbx_strand_id
1 'polypeptide(L)' 'MRAMYKSELAAYAGVSTGTLRRWLMPYRQELNEIGVKPKDQLLSPKAVKFICDQLSIDI' A
#
# COMPACT_ATOMS: atom_id res chain seq x y z
N MET A 1 -10.37 8.25 0.44
CA MET A 1 -9.79 7.19 -0.42
C MET A 1 -10.71 5.98 -0.46
N ARG A 2 -10.66 5.20 -1.55
CA ARG A 2 -11.41 3.94 -1.72
C ARG A 2 -10.50 2.74 -1.44
N ALA A 3 -11.08 1.55 -1.29
CA ALA A 3 -10.31 0.31 -1.28
C ALA A 3 -9.66 0.10 -2.66
N MET A 4 -8.42 -0.36 -2.69
CA MET A 4 -7.67 -0.60 -3.93
C MET A 4 -6.84 -1.86 -3.82
N TYR A 5 -6.62 -2.53 -4.94
CA TYR A 5 -5.64 -3.60 -5.02
C TYR A 5 -4.22 -3.03 -4.96
N LYS A 6 -3.28 -3.80 -4.40
CA LYS A 6 -1.83 -3.46 -4.42
C LYS A 6 -1.30 -3.22 -5.83
N SER A 7 -1.86 -3.91 -6.82
CA SER A 7 -1.52 -3.71 -8.24
C SER A 7 -1.98 -2.34 -8.76
N GLU A 8 -3.17 -1.89 -8.40
CA GLU A 8 -3.65 -0.54 -8.74
C GLU A 8 -2.75 0.51 -8.08
N LEU A 9 -2.45 0.36 -6.79
CA LEU A 9 -1.60 1.29 -6.05
C LEU A 9 -0.18 1.36 -6.63
N ALA A 10 0.36 0.21 -7.04
CA ALA A 10 1.67 0.13 -7.67
C ALA A 10 1.66 0.84 -9.05
N ALA A 11 0.56 0.74 -9.80
CA ALA A 11 0.39 1.43 -11.06
C ALA A 11 0.35 2.96 -10.88
N TYR A 12 -0.36 3.48 -9.86
CA TYR A 12 -0.33 4.91 -9.52
C TYR A 12 1.07 5.39 -9.15
N ALA A 13 1.84 4.57 -8.43
CA ALA A 13 3.22 4.87 -8.08
C ALA A 13 4.22 4.67 -9.25
N GLY A 14 3.77 4.21 -10.42
CA GLY A 14 4.64 3.94 -11.57
C GLY A 14 5.65 2.80 -11.35
N VAL A 15 5.35 1.84 -10.47
CA VAL A 15 6.28 0.76 -10.09
C VAL A 15 5.63 -0.62 -10.18
N SER A 16 6.47 -1.67 -10.14
CA SER A 16 5.97 -3.03 -9.98
C SER A 16 5.42 -3.29 -8.57
N THR A 17 4.51 -4.25 -8.43
CA THR A 17 4.02 -4.70 -7.11
C THR A 17 5.13 -5.23 -6.21
N GLY A 18 6.18 -5.82 -6.78
CA GLY A 18 7.37 -6.28 -6.04
C GLY A 18 8.23 -5.14 -5.52
N THR A 19 8.31 -4.03 -6.26
CA THR A 19 8.96 -2.79 -5.81
C THR A 19 8.14 -2.14 -4.70
N LEU A 20 6.82 -1.97 -4.90
CA LEU A 20 5.92 -1.44 -3.88
C LEU A 20 6.03 -2.25 -2.58
N ARG A 21 6.03 -3.59 -2.67
CA ARG A 21 6.19 -4.45 -1.49
C ARG A 21 7.50 -4.22 -0.75
N ARG A 22 8.60 -3.97 -1.46
CA ARG A 22 9.91 -3.64 -0.85
C ARG A 22 9.86 -2.29 -0.14
N TRP A 23 9.23 -1.29 -0.75
CA TRP A 23 9.06 0.03 -0.15
C TRP A 23 8.17 0.01 1.11
N LEU A 24 7.25 -0.96 1.19
CA LEU A 24 6.38 -1.16 2.36
C LEU A 24 7.05 -1.98 3.49
N MET A 25 8.26 -2.51 3.30
CA MET A 25 8.93 -3.30 4.34
C MET A 25 9.24 -2.52 5.63
N PRO A 26 9.71 -1.25 5.57
CA PRO A 26 9.95 -0.46 6.78
C PRO A 26 8.68 -0.25 7.62
N TYR A 27 7.53 -0.09 6.95
CA TYR A 27 6.24 0.19 7.58
C TYR A 27 5.43 -1.05 7.95
N ARG A 28 6.07 -2.22 7.98
CA ARG A 28 5.36 -3.50 8.13
C ARG A 28 4.61 -3.58 9.45
N GLN A 29 5.15 -2.97 10.51
CA GLN A 29 4.51 -2.96 11.81
C GLN A 29 3.23 -2.11 11.77
N GLU A 30 3.32 -0.88 11.29
CA GLU A 30 2.18 0.04 11.19
C GLU A 30 1.09 -0.53 10.25
N LEU A 31 1.51 -1.14 9.13
CA LEU A 31 0.60 -1.83 8.21
C LEU A 31 -0.13 -2.99 8.90
N ASN A 32 0.55 -3.75 9.77
CA ASN A 32 -0.08 -4.83 10.52
C ASN A 32 -1.06 -4.30 11.58
N GLU A 33 -0.73 -3.18 12.24
CA GLU A 33 -1.61 -2.51 13.22
C GLU A 33 -2.90 -1.97 12.58
N ILE A 34 -2.85 -1.55 11.32
CA ILE A 34 -4.04 -1.17 10.54
C ILE A 34 -4.75 -2.36 9.87
N GLY A 35 -4.28 -3.59 10.13
CA GLY A 35 -4.91 -4.84 9.68
C GLY A 35 -4.48 -5.35 8.30
N VAL A 36 -3.40 -4.82 7.72
CA VAL A 36 -2.86 -5.27 6.42
C VAL A 36 -1.86 -6.40 6.64
N LYS A 37 -2.18 -7.58 6.09
CA LYS A 37 -1.24 -8.71 6.06
C LYS A 37 -0.38 -8.65 4.79
N PRO A 38 0.83 -9.25 4.81
CA PRO A 38 1.72 -9.26 3.65
C PRO A 38 1.08 -9.84 2.37
N LYS A 39 0.22 -10.86 2.53
CA LYS A 39 -0.46 -11.56 1.43
C LYS A 39 -1.75 -10.89 0.96
N ASP A 40 -2.25 -9.88 1.67
CA ASP A 40 -3.49 -9.21 1.29
C ASP A 40 -3.26 -8.48 -0.03
N GLN A 41 -4.13 -8.74 -0.99
CA GLN A 41 -4.09 -8.07 -2.30
C GLN A 41 -4.96 -6.83 -2.31
N LEU A 42 -6.11 -6.88 -1.63
CA LEU A 42 -7.02 -5.76 -1.48
C LEU A 42 -6.67 -4.98 -0.20
N LEU A 43 -6.42 -3.69 -0.35
CA LEU A 43 -6.13 -2.78 0.75
C LEU A 43 -7.40 -2.02 1.15
N SER A 44 -7.63 -1.91 2.45
CA SER A 44 -8.71 -1.10 2.98
C SER A 44 -8.48 0.39 2.67
N PRO A 45 -9.52 1.23 2.61
CA PRO A 45 -9.38 2.67 2.41
C PRO A 45 -8.37 3.35 3.35
N LYS A 46 -8.30 2.88 4.60
CA LYS A 46 -7.37 3.37 5.62
C LYS A 46 -5.92 3.01 5.27
N ALA A 47 -5.68 1.79 4.81
CA ALA A 47 -4.36 1.35 4.37
C ALA A 47 -3.89 2.06 3.10
N VAL A 48 -4.79 2.24 2.13
CA VAL A 48 -4.51 3.02 0.92
C VAL A 48 -4.06 4.43 1.29
N LYS A 49 -4.78 5.11 2.18
CA LYS A 49 -4.41 6.44 2.68
C LYS A 49 -3.03 6.46 3.32
N PHE A 50 -2.78 5.57 4.27
CA PHE A 50 -1.49 5.48 4.94
C PHE A 50 -0.34 5.32 3.94
N ILE A 51 -0.49 4.44 2.95
CA ILE A 51 0.56 4.18 1.97
C ILE A 51 0.79 5.39 1.06
N CYS A 52 -0.28 6.05 0.61
CA CYS A 52 -0.15 7.24 -0.22
C CYS A 52 0.52 8.38 0.53
N ASP A 53 0.18 8.57 1.80
CA ASP A 53 0.78 9.58 2.67
C ASP A 53 2.30 9.30 2.86
N GLN A 54 2.70 8.05 3.09
CA GLN A 54 4.11 7.68 3.31
C GLN A 54 4.96 7.70 2.04
N LEU A 55 4.40 7.27 0.90
CA LEU A 55 5.13 7.14 -0.36
C LEU A 55 4.87 8.31 -1.32
N SER A 56 4.12 9.31 -0.89
CA SER A 56 3.71 10.47 -1.70
C SER A 56 3.11 10.07 -3.05
N ILE A 57 2.23 9.06 -3.04
CA ILE A 57 1.53 8.59 -4.25
C ILE A 57 0.32 9.49 -4.48
N ASP A 58 0.26 10.11 -5.65
CA ASP A 58 -0.86 10.97 -6.04
C ASP A 58 -2.00 10.12 -6.64
N ILE A 59 -3.16 10.09 -5.96
CA ILE A 59 -4.36 9.29 -6.32
C ILE A 59 -5.65 10.05 -6.06
#